data_AF-A0A960LLB2-F1
#
_entry.id   AF-A0A960LLB2-F1
#
_cell.length_a   1.000
_cell.length_b   1.000
_cell.length_c   1.000
_cell.angle_alpha   90.00
_cell.angle_beta   90.00
_cell.angle_gamma   90.00
#
_symmetry.space_group_name_H-M   'P 1'
#
loop_
_entity.id
_entity.type
_entity.pdbx_description
1 polymer ?
#
loop_
_entity_poly.entity_id
_entity_poly.type
_entity_poly.pdbx_seq_one_letter_code
_entity_poly.pdbx_strand_id
1 'polypeptide(L)' 'PIYSIAMTQDGRYAACGRSNRIFLYDLATREFVGEIADPAQKTGGAHRAMVQSLAFSPDGTRLASG' A
#
# COMPACT_ATOMS: atom_id res chain seq x y z
N PRO A 1 6.85 11.78 -3.24
CA PRO A 1 6.07 11.45 -4.46
C PRO A 1 5.39 10.08 -4.30
N ILE A 2 4.23 9.89 -4.93
CA ILE A 2 3.62 8.56 -5.06
C ILE A 2 4.15 7.95 -6.35
N TYR A 3 4.73 6.77 -6.28
CA TYR A 3 5.31 6.07 -7.43
C TYR A 3 4.41 4.97 -7.98
N SER A 4 3.52 4.44 -7.13
CA SER A 4 2.60 3.36 -7.47
C SER A 4 1.31 3.48 -6.68
N ILE A 5 0.21 3.00 -7.26
CA ILE A 5 -1.11 2.99 -6.64
C ILE A 5 -1.85 1.71 -7.05
N ALA A 6 -2.65 1.16 -6.14
CA ALA A 6 -3.63 0.12 -6.43
C ALA A 6 -4.91 0.39 -5.65
N MET A 7 -6.05 -0.05 -6.16
CA MET A 7 -7.35 0.03 -5.48
C MET A 7 -7.97 -1.35 -5.40
N THR A 8 -8.77 -1.58 -4.36
CA THR A 8 -9.61 -2.79 -4.27
C THR A 8 -10.71 -2.74 -5.32
N GLN A 9 -11.21 -3.90 -5.73
CA GLN A 9 -12.21 -4.02 -6.80
C GLN A 9 -13.53 -3.29 -6.46
N ASP A 10 -13.88 -3.23 -5.18
CA ASP A 10 -15.04 -2.50 -4.65
C ASP A 10 -14.80 -0.98 -4.53
N GLY A 11 -13.58 -0.50 -4.79
CA GLY A 11 -13.20 0.90 -4.70
C GLY A 11 -13.12 1.44 -3.27
N ARG A 12 -13.20 0.60 -2.23
CA ARG A 12 -13.19 1.05 -0.84
C ARG A 12 -11.80 1.49 -0.39
N TYR A 13 -10.76 0.76 -0.76
CA TYR A 13 -9.40 1.02 -0.30
C TYR A 13 -8.45 1.37 -1.43
N ALA A 14 -7.52 2.27 -1.14
CA ALA A 14 -6.36 2.56 -2.00
C ALA A 14 -5.05 2.33 -1.24
N ALA A 15 -4.14 1.59 -1.86
CA ALA A 15 -2.76 1.45 -1.43
C ALA A 15 -1.86 2.36 -2.29
N CYS A 16 -1.02 3.16 -1.64
CA CYS A 16 -0.14 4.13 -2.28
C CYS A 16 1.32 3.88 -1.89
N GLY A 17 2.18 3.62 -2.86
CA GLY A 17 3.62 3.46 -2.67
C GLY A 17 4.35 4.81 -2.62
N ARG A 18 5.04 5.08 -1.52
CA ARG A 18 5.87 6.29 -1.32
C ARG A 18 7.26 5.88 -0.86
N SER A 19 8.26 6.03 -1.73
CA SER A 19 9.59 5.45 -1.50
C SER A 19 9.46 3.94 -1.20
N ASN A 20 10.03 3.45 -0.11
CA ASN A 20 9.96 2.06 0.31
C ASN A 20 8.78 1.74 1.27
N ARG A 21 7.76 2.61 1.33
CA ARG A 21 6.61 2.49 2.23
C ARG A 21 5.30 2.39 1.46
N ILE A 22 4.31 1.76 2.08
CA ILE A 22 2.96 1.59 1.52
C ILE A 22 1.96 2.15 2.51
N PHE A 23 1.13 3.08 2.04
CA PHE A 23 0.08 3.74 2.82
C PHE A 23 -1.27 3.23 2.36
N LEU A 24 -2.16 2.92 3.30
CA LEU A 24 -3.52 2.48 3.05
C LEU A 24 -4.51 3.57 3.42
N TYR A 25 -5.46 3.83 2.53
CA TYR A 25 -6.53 4.82 2.70
C TYR A 25 -7.89 4.16 2.50
N ASP A 26 -8.87 4.54 3.32
CA ASP A 26 -10.29 4.26 3.07
C ASP A 26 -10.84 5.44 2.27
N LEU A 27 -11.25 5.18 1.03
CA LEU A 27 -11.73 6.20 0.11
C LEU A 27 -13.17 6.63 0.40
N ALA A 28 -13.96 5.78 1.05
CA ALA A 28 -15.32 6.10 1.43
C ALA A 28 -15.34 7.14 2.56
N THR A 29 -14.49 6.97 3.57
CA THR A 29 -14.36 7.93 4.68
C THR A 29 -13.33 9.03 4.41
N ARG A 30 -12.47 8.86 3.40
CA ARG A 30 -11.33 9.72 3.08
C ARG A 30 -10.28 9.79 4.19
N GLU A 31 -10.14 8.68 4.91
CA GLU A 31 -9.24 8.60 6.05
C GLU A 31 -8.02 7.73 5.75
N PHE A 32 -6.95 8.04 6.47
CA PHE A 32 -5.76 7.20 6.52
C PHE A 32 -6.03 6.01 7.45
N VAL A 33 -5.86 4.80 6.94
CA VAL A 33 -6.10 3.56 7.68
C VAL A 33 -4.83 3.10 8.39
N GLY A 34 -3.69 3.16 7.72
CA GLY A 34 -2.43 2.68 8.27
C GLY A 34 -1.30 2.57 7.26
N GLU A 35 -0.10 2.29 7.76
CA GLU A 35 1.06 1.91 6.95
C GLU A 35 1.24 0.39 7.00
N ILE A 36 1.57 -0.20 5.85
CA ILE A 36 2.05 -1.58 5.79
C ILE A 36 3.57 -1.50 5.90
N ALA A 37 4.12 -2.17 6.91
CA ALA A 37 5.55 -2.21 7.17
C ALA A 37 6.00 -3.66 7.42
N ASP A 38 7.24 -3.96 7.02
CA ASP A 38 7.91 -5.21 7.34
C ASP A 38 8.66 -5.03 8.67
N PRO A 39 8.31 -5.80 9.73
CA PRO A 39 8.98 -5.72 11.03
C PRO A 39 10.49 -5.97 10.99
N ALA A 40 11.00 -6.66 9.96
CA ALA A 40 12.42 -6.89 9.77
C ALA A 40 13.18 -5.64 9.25
N GLN A 41 12.46 -4.62 8.73
CA GLN A 41 13.09 -3.39 8.28
C GLN A 41 13.38 -2.47 9.46
N LYS A 42 14.67 -2.18 9.69
CA LYS A 42 15.13 -1.28 10.76
C LYS A 42 14.50 0.12 10.71
N THR A 43 14.10 0.57 9.52
CA THR A 43 13.50 1.90 9.30
C THR A 43 11.96 1.89 9.27
N GLY A 44 11.33 0.73 9.54
CA GLY A 44 9.87 0.56 9.47
C GLY A 44 9.29 0.68 8.05
N GLY A 45 10.06 0.34 7.02
CA GLY A 45 9.58 0.33 5.63
C GLY A 45 8.85 -0.97 5.28
N ALA A 46 8.10 -0.96 4.18
CA ALA A 46 7.53 -2.19 3.60
C ALA A 46 8.59 -2.99 2.83
N HIS A 47 9.52 -2.28 2.18
CA HIS A 47 10.56 -2.86 1.32
C HIS A 47 11.94 -2.29 1.67
N ARG A 48 13.00 -2.95 1.18
CA ARG A 48 14.38 -2.44 1.25
C ARG A 48 14.65 -1.31 0.24
N ALA A 49 13.95 -1.36 -0.89
CA ALA A 49 14.04 -0.40 -1.99
C ALA A 49 12.67 0.23 -2.26
N MET A 50 12.61 1.10 -3.25
CA MET A 50 11.38 1.81 -3.62
C MET A 50 10.31 0.83 -4.10
N VAL A 51 9.05 1.07 -3.69
CA VAL A 51 7.89 0.32 -4.16
C VAL A 51 7.47 0.89 -5.52
N GLN A 52 7.71 0.12 -6.57
CA GLN A 52 7.44 0.51 -7.95
C GLN A 52 6.10 -0.02 -8.46
N SER A 53 5.55 -1.05 -7.80
CA SER A 53 4.33 -1.73 -8.22
C SER A 53 3.48 -2.16 -7.03
N LEU A 54 2.16 -2.11 -7.22
CA LEU A 54 1.16 -2.53 -6.26
C LEU A 54 0.00 -3.19 -7.00
N ALA A 55 -0.57 -4.27 -6.45
CA ALA A 55 -1.76 -4.91 -6.98
C ALA A 55 -2.55 -5.61 -5.88
N PHE A 56 -3.83 -5.29 -5.73
CA PHE A 56 -4.73 -6.05 -4.86
C PHE A 56 -5.11 -7.38 -5.51
N SER A 57 -5.34 -8.41 -4.69
CA SER A 57 -6.01 -9.63 -5.14
C SER A 57 -7.47 -9.33 -5.53
N PRO A 58 -8.09 -10.14 -6.40
CA PRO A 58 -9.48 -9.90 -6.83
C PRO A 58 -10.50 -9.85 -5.70
N ASP A 59 -10.24 -10.59 -4.61
CA ASP A 59 -11.06 -10.60 -3.38
C ASP A 59 -10.76 -9.43 -2.42
N GLY A 60 -9.77 -8.59 -2.74
CA GLY A 60 -9.36 -7.43 -1.95
C GLY A 60 -8.63 -7.76 -0.63
N THR A 61 -8.38 -9.02 -0.31
CA THR A 61 -7.83 -9.42 1.00
C THR A 61 -6.30 -9.39 1.07
N ARG A 62 -5.63 -9.31 -0.08
CA ARG A 62 -4.16 -9.30 -0.18
C ARG A 62 -3.70 -8.20 -1.11
N LEU A 63 -2.47 -7.73 -0.85
CA LEU A 63 -1.76 -6.76 -1.67
C LEU A 63 -0.40 -7.35 -2.06
N ALA A 64 -0.15 -7.52 -3.34
CA ALA A 64 1.19 -7.78 -3.88
C ALA A 64 1.93 -6.44 -4.03
N SER A 65 3.21 -6.42 -3.67
CA SER A 65 4.05 -5.22 -3.77
C SER A 65 5.47 -5.58 -4.20
N GLY A 66 6.06 -4.75 -5.05
CA GLY A 66 7.39 -4.93 -5.63
C GLY A 66 8.04 -3.62 -6.02
#